data_AF-A0A3B6KG86-F1
#
_entry.id   AF-A0A3B6KG86-F1
#
_cell.length_a   1.000
_cell.length_b   1.000
_cell.length_c   1.000
_cell.angle_alpha   90.00
_cell.angle_beta   90.00
_cell.angle_gamma   90.00
#
_symmetry.space_group_name_H-M   'P 1'
#
loop_
_entity.id
_entity.type
_entity.pdbx_description
1 polymer ?
#
loop_
_entity_poly.entity_id
_entity_poly.type
_entity_poly.pdbx_seq_one_letter_code
_entity_poly.pdbx_strand_id
1 'polypeptide(L)'
;MSEPVVVVGGWASPFVTRVCIALRLKGVEYEFLQEAVGRKSELLLRSNPVYRKMPVLLHGGRPVCESLVIVQYVDEAFSAAGKPILPADPYRRAVHRFWAEYADAKVAAPFTTSDTERYGRRRQGRCRGAGVRRAPAARGGLPGVQRREALLRWG
;
A
#
# COMPACT_ATOMS: atom_id res chain seq x y z
N MET A 1 16.35 -11.89 24.42
CA MET A 1 16.82 -10.60 23.87
C MET A 1 15.82 -10.18 22.82
N SER A 2 15.33 -8.94 22.84
CA SER A 2 14.42 -8.42 21.81
C SER A 2 15.13 -8.42 20.45
N GLU A 3 14.39 -8.69 19.37
CA GLU A 3 14.94 -8.61 18.01
C GLU A 3 15.43 -7.20 17.72
N PRO A 4 16.55 -7.03 17.00
CA PRO A 4 17.07 -5.71 16.67
C PRO A 4 16.12 -4.97 15.73
N VAL A 5 15.97 -3.67 15.96
CA VAL A 5 15.14 -2.76 15.16
C VAL A 5 16.05 -1.69 14.55
N VAL A 6 16.04 -1.59 13.22
CA VAL A 6 16.84 -0.60 12.48
C VAL A 6 15.93 0.20 11.54
N VAL A 7 16.05 1.51 11.55
CA VAL A 7 15.34 2.41 10.64
C VAL A 7 16.32 2.93 9.61
N VAL A 8 16.12 2.57 8.35
CA VAL A 8 16.91 3.03 7.21
C VAL A 8 16.19 4.22 6.56
N GLY A 9 16.84 5.38 6.53
CA GLY A 9 16.26 6.56 5.89
C GLY A 9 17.06 7.85 6.08
N GLY A 10 16.48 8.97 5.66
CA GLY A 10 17.07 10.29 5.81
C GLY A 10 16.38 11.12 6.87
N TRP A 11 17.15 11.76 7.75
CA TRP A 11 16.65 12.56 8.87
C TRP A 11 15.66 13.66 8.46
N ALA A 12 15.83 14.26 7.27
CA ALA A 12 14.97 15.33 6.76
C ALA A 12 13.66 14.82 6.12
N SER A 13 13.46 13.51 5.99
CA SER A 13 12.26 12.96 5.35
C SER A 13 11.10 12.87 6.33
N PRO A 14 9.94 13.50 6.04
CA PRO A 14 8.78 13.43 6.92
C PRO A 14 8.24 12.00 7.08
N PHE A 15 8.38 11.17 6.05
CA PHE A 15 8.00 9.76 6.09
C PHE A 15 8.87 8.95 7.06
N VAL A 16 10.16 9.29 7.17
CA VAL A 16 11.09 8.68 8.12
C VAL A 16 10.81 9.18 9.53
N THR A 17 10.60 10.49 9.70
CA THR A 17 10.23 11.10 10.99
C THR A 17 9.00 10.43 11.60
N ARG A 18 7.99 10.12 10.78
CA ARG A 18 6.78 9.40 11.19
C ARG A 18 7.10 8.05 11.86
N VAL A 19 7.99 7.27 11.26
CA VAL A 19 8.41 5.96 11.79
C VAL A 19 9.16 6.13 13.12
N CYS A 20 10.09 7.09 13.18
CA CYS A 20 10.81 7.41 14.41
C CYS A 20 9.86 7.82 15.55
N ILE A 21 8.84 8.63 15.26
CA ILE A 21 7.83 9.02 16.26
C ILE A 21 7.05 7.79 16.76
N ALA A 22 6.61 6.90 15.85
CA ALA A 22 5.87 5.70 16.24
C ALA A 22 6.69 4.78 17.17
N LEU A 23 7.97 4.56 16.86
CA LEU A 23 8.87 3.77 17.70
C LEU A 23 9.08 4.43 19.07
N ARG A 24 9.27 5.75 19.11
CA ARG A 24 9.41 6.51 20.37
C ARG A 24 8.14 6.46 21.22
N LEU A 25 6.95 6.57 20.61
CA LEU A 25 5.67 6.43 21.31
C LEU A 25 5.49 5.04 21.94
N LYS A 26 6.08 4.01 21.31
CA LYS A 26 6.09 2.64 21.82
C LYS A 26 7.22 2.34 22.80
N GLY A 27 8.17 3.27 22.98
CA GLY A 27 9.36 3.03 23.81
C GLY A 27 10.25 1.93 23.25
N VAL A 28 10.27 1.75 21.92
CA VAL A 28 11.11 0.76 21.24
C VAL A 28 12.43 1.41 20.89
N GLU A 29 13.52 0.86 21.43
CA GLU A 29 14.88 1.23 21.03
C GLU A 29 15.16 0.79 19.59
N TYR A 30 15.78 1.68 18.81
CA TYR A 30 16.11 1.41 17.42
C TYR A 30 17.42 2.08 17.01
N GLU A 31 18.13 1.43 16.09
CA GLU A 31 19.27 2.05 15.40
C GLU A 31 18.77 2.87 14.21
N PHE A 32 19.27 4.09 14.05
CA PHE A 32 18.96 4.93 12.90
C PHE A 32 20.10 4.93 11.90
N LEU A 33 19.89 4.28 10.74
CA LEU A 33 20.86 4.22 9.66
C LEU A 33 20.55 5.32 8.64
N GLN A 34 21.37 6.37 8.66
CA GLN A 34 21.26 7.51 7.76
C GLN A 34 21.68 7.13 6.33
N GLU A 35 20.74 7.22 5.39
CA GLU A 35 21.01 7.04 3.96
C GLU A 35 21.73 8.27 3.38
N ALA A 36 22.68 8.02 2.48
CA ALA A 36 23.41 9.09 1.79
C ALA A 36 22.53 9.77 0.74
N VAL A 37 22.60 11.10 0.68
CA VAL A 37 21.88 11.87 -0.35
C VAL A 37 22.50 11.60 -1.72
N GLY A 38 21.67 11.27 -2.71
CA GLY A 38 22.10 11.05 -4.10
C GLY A 38 22.62 9.64 -4.43
N ARG A 39 23.02 8.82 -3.44
CA ARG A 39 23.42 7.42 -3.63
C ARG A 39 22.72 6.51 -2.63
N LYS A 40 21.81 5.67 -3.14
CA LYS A 40 21.09 4.67 -2.34
C LYS A 40 22.01 3.52 -1.96
N SER A 41 21.97 3.09 -0.70
CA SER A 41 22.74 1.94 -0.23
C SER A 41 22.26 0.62 -0.83
N GLU A 42 23.13 -0.39 -0.90
CA GLU A 42 22.74 -1.75 -1.29
C GLU A 42 21.74 -2.37 -0.31
N LEU A 43 21.81 -1.98 0.97
CA LEU A 43 20.85 -2.39 1.98
C LEU A 43 19.44 -1.91 1.60
N LEU A 44 19.28 -0.61 1.32
CA LEU A 44 18.00 -0.04 0.91
C LEU A 44 17.46 -0.69 -0.37
N LEU A 45 18.32 -0.91 -1.35
CA LEU A 45 17.94 -1.52 -2.63
C LEU A 45 17.51 -2.99 -2.48
N ARG A 46 18.15 -3.75 -1.60
CA ARG A 46 17.77 -5.14 -1.30
C ARG A 46 16.50 -5.22 -0.45
N SER A 47 16.33 -4.30 0.49
CA SER A 47 15.20 -4.31 1.41
C SER A 47 13.90 -3.78 0.77
N ASN A 48 13.99 -2.82 -0.14
CA ASN A 48 12.85 -2.32 -0.93
C ASN A 48 13.16 -2.40 -2.43
N PRO A 49 13.15 -3.59 -3.04
CA PRO A 49 13.51 -3.75 -4.45
C PRO A 49 12.47 -3.13 -5.40
N VAL A 50 11.21 -2.99 -4.93
CA VAL A 50 10.07 -2.50 -5.72
C VAL A 50 10.15 -0.99 -5.92
N TYR A 51 10.12 -0.21 -4.82
CA TYR A 51 10.09 1.24 -4.91
C TYR A 51 11.46 1.88 -4.73
N ARG A 52 12.40 1.17 -4.10
CA ARG A 52 13.75 1.69 -3.79
C ARG A 52 13.67 3.02 -3.02
N LYS A 53 12.68 3.15 -2.14
CA LYS A 53 12.38 4.36 -1.36
C LYS A 53 12.53 4.10 0.14
N MET A 54 12.82 5.16 0.86
CA MET A 54 12.83 5.22 2.33
C MET A 54 11.50 5.80 2.84
N PRO A 55 11.07 5.51 4.09
CA PRO A 55 11.74 4.67 5.09
C PRO A 55 11.64 3.17 4.81
N VAL A 56 12.60 2.42 5.36
CA VAL A 56 12.52 0.97 5.55
C VAL A 56 12.81 0.66 7.01
N LEU A 57 11.93 -0.11 7.66
CA LEU A 57 12.16 -0.67 8.99
C LEU A 57 12.67 -2.11 8.84
N LEU A 58 13.76 -2.45 9.53
CA LEU A 58 14.27 -3.81 9.65
C LEU A 58 13.99 -4.30 11.07
N HIS A 59 13.16 -5.33 11.23
CA HIS A 59 12.91 -5.97 12.52
C HIS A 59 13.40 -7.42 12.46
N GLY A 60 14.48 -7.73 13.19
CA GLY A 60 15.17 -9.01 13.09
C GLY A 60 15.70 -9.27 11.66
N GLY A 61 16.09 -8.22 10.94
CA GLY A 61 16.54 -8.29 9.54
C GLY A 61 15.42 -8.38 8.49
N ARG A 62 14.15 -8.46 8.90
CA ARG A 62 12.99 -8.51 7.98
C ARG A 62 12.55 -7.10 7.60
N PRO A 63 12.48 -6.75 6.31
CA PRO A 63 12.12 -5.41 5.87
C PRO A 63 10.61 -5.16 5.87
N VAL A 64 10.20 -4.00 6.37
CA VAL A 64 8.86 -3.43 6.25
C VAL A 64 9.01 -2.07 5.57
N CYS A 65 8.28 -1.86 4.47
CA CYS A 65 8.33 -0.66 3.64
C CYS A 65 7.04 0.17 3.79
N GLU A 66 7.07 1.40 3.29
CA GLU A 66 5.97 2.39 3.35
C GLU A 66 5.65 2.89 4.76
N SER A 67 5.77 4.21 4.98
CA SER A 67 5.72 4.76 6.34
C SER A 67 4.40 4.49 7.08
N LEU A 68 3.23 4.56 6.43
CA LEU A 68 1.94 4.24 7.05
C LEU A 68 1.78 2.75 7.38
N VAL A 69 2.39 1.88 6.58
CA VAL A 69 2.39 0.43 6.82
C VAL A 69 3.33 0.12 7.99
N ILE A 70 4.51 0.75 8.03
CA ILE A 70 5.45 0.62 9.13
C ILE A 70 4.84 1.06 10.47
N VAL A 71 4.09 2.18 10.51
CA VAL A 71 3.42 2.62 11.75
C VAL A 71 2.42 1.58 12.26
N GLN A 72 1.63 0.99 11.36
CA GLN A 72 0.69 -0.07 11.71
C GLN A 72 1.41 -1.31 12.22
N TYR A 73 2.47 -1.72 11.53
CA TYR A 73 3.32 -2.82 11.96
C TYR A 73 3.90 -2.59 13.36
N VAL A 74 4.41 -1.40 13.63
CA VAL A 74 4.94 -1.02 14.95
C VAL A 74 3.85 -1.07 16.02
N ASP A 75 2.64 -0.60 15.70
CA ASP A 75 1.52 -0.64 16.64
C ASP A 75 1.12 -2.06 17.03
N GLU A 76 1.12 -2.98 16.06
CA GLU A 76 0.74 -4.39 16.23
C GLU A 76 1.85 -5.24 16.84
N ALA A 77 3.08 -5.16 16.29
CA ALA A 77 4.23 -5.96 16.70
C ALA A 77 4.71 -5.62 18.11
N PHE A 78 4.56 -4.35 18.52
CA PHE A 78 4.89 -3.87 19.86
C PHE A 78 3.62 -3.50 20.64
N SER A 79 2.55 -4.27 20.48
CA SER A 79 1.27 -4.04 21.17
C SER A 79 1.35 -4.09 22.71
N ALA A 80 2.31 -4.86 23.25
CA ALA A 80 2.58 -4.90 24.69
C ALA A 80 3.38 -3.69 25.21
N ALA A 81 3.92 -2.85 24.31
CA ALA A 81 4.73 -1.70 24.66
C ALA A 81 3.97 -0.38 24.37
N GLY A 82 4.05 0.56 25.29
CA GLY A 82 3.41 1.87 25.15
C GLY A 82 1.89 1.83 24.96
N LYS A 83 1.30 2.97 24.57
CA LYS A 83 -0.13 3.05 24.25
C LYS A 83 -0.38 2.70 22.78
N PRO A 84 -1.55 2.16 22.43
CA PRO A 84 -1.94 1.98 21.03
C PRO A 84 -1.91 3.30 20.27
N ILE A 85 -1.32 3.29 19.09
CA ILE A 85 -1.31 4.45 18.17
C ILE A 85 -2.67 4.54 17.47
N LEU A 86 -3.24 3.39 17.08
CA LEU A 86 -4.55 3.32 16.46
C LEU A 86 -5.65 2.92 17.45
N PRO A 87 -6.89 3.43 17.26
CA PRO A 87 -8.04 2.95 18.02
C PRO A 87 -8.30 1.45 17.81
N ALA A 88 -8.81 0.78 18.85
CA ALA A 88 -9.24 -0.62 18.76
C ALA A 88 -10.52 -0.78 17.91
N ASP A 89 -11.43 0.20 17.97
CA ASP A 89 -12.67 0.20 17.20
C ASP A 89 -12.39 0.24 15.68
N PRO A 90 -12.93 -0.71 14.88
CA PRO A 90 -12.64 -0.80 13.45
C PRO A 90 -13.02 0.44 12.65
N TYR A 91 -14.16 1.08 12.98
CA TYR A 91 -14.64 2.26 12.26
C TYR A 91 -13.73 3.47 12.52
N ARG A 92 -13.42 3.75 13.79
CA ARG A 92 -12.50 4.83 14.17
C ARG A 92 -11.10 4.58 13.59
N ARG A 93 -10.62 3.34 13.58
CA ARG A 93 -9.35 2.99 12.93
C ARG A 93 -9.37 3.28 11.42
N ALA A 94 -10.48 2.98 10.74
CA ALA A 94 -10.64 3.31 9.32
C ALA A 94 -10.63 4.83 9.08
N VAL A 95 -11.30 5.62 9.93
CA VAL A 95 -11.29 7.09 9.86
C VAL A 95 -9.87 7.64 10.05
N HIS A 96 -9.09 7.11 11.00
CA HIS A 96 -7.70 7.51 11.19
C HIS A 96 -6.84 7.19 9.97
N ARG A 97 -7.00 5.99 9.37
CA ARG A 97 -6.31 5.59 8.14
C ARG A 97 -6.66 6.49 6.96
N PHE A 98 -7.92 6.88 6.82
CA PHE A 98 -8.36 7.80 5.78
C PHE A 98 -7.65 9.16 5.89
N TRP A 99 -7.62 9.75 7.08
CA TRP A 99 -6.95 11.04 7.28
C TRP A 99 -5.44 10.98 7.09
N ALA A 100 -4.82 9.86 7.48
CA ALA A 100 -3.40 9.64 7.25
C ALA A 100 -3.05 9.56 5.76
N GLU A 101 -3.85 8.82 4.98
CA GLU A 101 -3.70 8.75 3.52
C GLU A 101 -3.98 10.10 2.85
N TYR A 102 -5.02 10.81 3.29
CA TYR A 102 -5.34 12.15 2.79
C TYR A 102 -4.18 13.13 3.01
N ALA A 103 -3.56 13.10 4.19
CA ALA A 103 -2.40 13.93 4.50
C ALA A 103 -1.22 13.63 3.57
N ASP A 104 -0.93 12.35 3.29
CA ASP A 104 0.12 11.97 2.34
C ASP A 104 -0.20 12.45 0.92
N ALA A 105 -1.44 12.24 0.47
CA ALA A 105 -1.87 12.59 -0.88
C ALA A 105 -1.95 14.10 -1.14
N LYS A 106 -2.24 14.93 -0.12
CA LYS A 106 -2.52 16.36 -0.30
C LYS A 106 -1.46 17.28 0.28
N VAL A 107 -0.81 16.88 1.38
CA VAL A 107 0.16 17.72 2.09
C VAL A 107 1.59 17.31 1.77
N ALA A 108 1.86 16.01 1.67
CA ALA A 108 3.20 15.51 1.35
C ALA A 108 3.49 15.45 -0.15
N ALA A 109 2.46 15.42 -1.01
CA ALA A 109 2.62 15.37 -2.46
C ALA A 109 3.53 16.47 -3.05
N PRO A 110 3.38 17.78 -2.68
CA PRO A 110 4.27 18.83 -3.18
C PRO A 110 5.76 18.58 -2.93
N PHE A 111 6.11 17.92 -1.82
CA PHE A 111 7.48 17.60 -1.42
C PHE A 111 8.08 16.41 -2.16
N THR A 112 7.27 15.65 -2.92
CA THR A 112 7.67 14.43 -3.64
C THR A 112 7.60 14.58 -5.17
N THR A 113 7.13 15.72 -5.67
CA THR A 113 6.80 15.99 -7.08
C THR A 113 7.99 16.14 -8.04
N SER A 114 9.21 15.77 -7.67
CA SER A 114 10.30 15.67 -8.66
C SER A 114 10.32 14.32 -9.41
N ASP A 115 9.67 13.27 -8.89
CA ASP A 115 9.74 11.91 -9.48
C ASP A 115 8.47 11.46 -10.25
N THR A 116 7.31 12.06 -10.01
CA THR A 116 6.02 11.60 -10.58
C THR A 116 5.71 12.13 -11.98
N GLU A 117 6.30 13.26 -12.39
CA GLU A 117 6.06 13.81 -13.75
C GLU A 117 6.60 12.90 -14.86
N ARG A 118 7.57 12.02 -14.57
CA ARG A 118 8.12 11.07 -15.55
C ARG A 118 7.28 9.81 -15.75
N TYR A 119 6.45 9.44 -14.77
CA TYR A 119 5.59 8.26 -14.82
C TYR A 119 4.19 8.56 -15.41
N GLY A 120 3.65 9.76 -15.18
CA GLY A 120 2.31 10.16 -15.63
C GLY A 120 2.17 10.45 -17.14
N ARG A 121 3.24 10.81 -17.85
CA ARG A 121 3.14 11.18 -19.29
C ARG A 121 3.07 10.00 -20.27
N ARG A 122 3.21 8.74 -19.84
CA ARG A 122 3.19 7.57 -20.76
C ARG A 122 1.85 6.84 -20.90
N ARG A 123 0.75 7.31 -20.27
CA ARG A 123 -0.58 6.68 -20.43
C ARG A 123 -1.68 7.55 -21.05
N GLN A 124 -1.43 8.82 -21.35
CA GLN A 124 -2.30 9.62 -22.22
C GLN A 124 -1.76 9.63 -23.66
N GLY A 125 -1.77 8.46 -24.28
CA GLY A 125 -1.38 8.32 -25.67
C GLY A 125 -1.83 6.97 -26.17
N ARG A 126 -2.95 6.96 -26.90
CA ARG A 126 -3.47 5.83 -27.71
C ARG A 126 -4.46 4.87 -27.04
N CYS A 127 -5.61 5.41 -26.63
CA CYS A 127 -6.89 4.70 -26.82
C CYS A 127 -7.73 5.51 -27.83
N ARG A 128 -7.45 5.33 -29.14
CA ARG A 128 -8.39 5.70 -30.20
C ARG A 128 -9.02 4.43 -30.74
N GLY A 129 -10.33 4.29 -30.49
CA GLY A 129 -11.28 3.59 -31.35
C GLY A 129 -11.20 2.05 -31.40
N ALA A 130 -11.99 1.39 -30.55
CA ALA A 130 -12.63 0.14 -30.94
C ALA A 130 -14.15 0.36 -30.81
N GLY A 131 -14.80 0.52 -31.96
CA GLY A 131 -16.24 0.74 -32.05
C GLY A 131 -17.01 -0.44 -31.49
N VAL A 132 -17.90 -0.17 -30.54
CA VAL A 132 -18.91 -1.13 -30.09
C VAL A 132 -19.95 -1.23 -31.20
N ARG A 133 -19.87 -2.28 -32.03
CA ARG A 133 -20.98 -2.65 -32.91
C ARG A 133 -22.10 -3.22 -32.05
N ARG A 134 -23.26 -2.57 -32.05
CA ARG A 134 -24.51 -3.11 -31.48
C ARG A 134 -24.97 -4.31 -32.33
N ALA A 135 -25.33 -5.41 -31.67
CA ALA A 135 -26.04 -6.52 -32.30
C ALA A 135 -27.49 -6.12 -32.64
N PRO A 136 -28.07 -6.59 -33.77
CA PRO A 136 -29.44 -6.29 -34.12
C PRO A 136 -30.42 -7.17 -33.33
N ALA A 137 -31.57 -6.58 -33.00
CA ALA A 137 -32.68 -7.23 -32.31
C ALA A 137 -33.37 -8.27 -33.20
N ALA A 138 -33.51 -9.51 -32.69
CA ALA A 138 -34.35 -10.53 -33.30
C ALA A 138 -35.82 -10.30 -32.92
N ARG A 139 -36.68 -10.15 -33.92
CA ARG A 139 -38.14 -10.11 -33.77
C ARG A 139 -38.72 -11.51 -33.98
N GLY A 140 -39.54 -11.95 -33.02
CA GLY A 140 -40.82 -12.65 -33.25
C GLY A 140 -40.81 -14.12 -33.62
N GLY A 141 -41.58 -14.92 -32.85
CA GLY A 141 -42.18 -16.18 -33.32
C GLY A 141 -42.19 -17.33 -32.32
N LEU A 142 -43.24 -17.45 -31.51
CA LEU A 142 -43.81 -18.72 -30.99
C LEU A 142 -45.23 -18.81 -31.58
N PRO A 143 -45.85 -20.00 -31.83
CA PRO A 143 -45.90 -21.12 -30.89
C PRO A 143 -45.91 -22.54 -31.50
N GLY A 144 -45.75 -23.56 -30.65
CA GLY A 144 -45.99 -24.95 -31.01
C GLY A 144 -45.79 -25.92 -29.84
N VAL A 145 -46.88 -26.29 -29.19
CA VAL A 145 -46.96 -27.30 -28.12
C VAL A 145 -46.87 -28.70 -28.72
N GLN A 146 -46.04 -29.58 -28.15
CA GLN A 146 -46.40 -31.01 -27.96
C GLN A 146 -45.52 -31.71 -26.92
N ARG A 147 -46.19 -32.36 -25.98
CA ARG A 147 -45.69 -33.31 -24.97
C ARG A 147 -45.06 -34.55 -25.62
N ARG A 148 -44.02 -35.10 -25.01
CA ARG A 148 -43.99 -36.50 -24.49
C ARG A 148 -42.73 -36.77 -23.65
N GLU A 149 -42.92 -37.68 -22.70
CA GLU A 149 -42.01 -38.14 -21.64
C GLU A 149 -40.85 -39.01 -22.13
N ALA A 150 -39.75 -39.05 -21.37
CA ALA A 150 -38.95 -40.23 -20.95
C ALA A 150 -37.62 -39.72 -20.33
N LEU A 151 -37.42 -39.75 -19.01
CA LEU A 151 -36.87 -40.84 -18.18
C LEU A 151 -35.46 -41.32 -18.55
N LEU A 152 -34.56 -41.26 -17.54
CA LEU A 152 -33.30 -42.02 -17.33
C LEU A 152 -32.07 -41.49 -18.12
N ARG A 153 -30.84 -41.40 -17.59
CA ARG A 153 -30.16 -41.93 -16.40
C ARG A 153 -28.87 -41.10 -16.18
N TRP A 154 -28.46 -40.98 -14.93
CA TRP A 154 -27.10 -40.60 -14.53
C TRP A 154 -26.08 -41.66 -14.96
N GLY A 155 -24.89 -41.20 -15.32
CA GLY A 155 -23.67 -41.97 -15.59
C GLY A 155 -22.52 -41.02 -15.85
#